data_AF-A0A2G6F2Q1-F1
#
_entry.id   AF-A0A2G6F2Q1-F1
#
_cell.length_a   1.000
_cell.length_b   1.000
_cell.length_c   1.000
_cell.angle_alpha   90.00
_cell.angle_beta   90.00
_cell.angle_gamma   90.00
#
_symmetry.space_group_name_H-M   'P 1'
#
loop_
_entity.id
_entity.type
_entity.pdbx_description
1 polymer ?
#
loop_
_entity_poly.entity_id
_entity_poly.type
_entity_poly.pdbx_seq_one_letter_code
_entity_poly.pdbx_strand_id
1 'polypeptide(L)' 'IINDGERIAQMVIARHERVDWQEVDSLDQTERGAGGFGSTGV' A
#
# COMPACT_ATOMS: atom_id res chain seq x y z
N ILE A 1 31.73 3.91 0.45
CA ILE A 1 31.78 4.02 1.92
C ILE A 1 30.83 5.15 2.26
N ILE A 2 29.87 4.92 3.16
CA ILE A 2 28.99 5.96 3.70
C ILE A 2 29.71 6.56 4.90
N ASN A 3 29.77 7.89 4.99
CA ASN A 3 30.51 8.60 6.02
C ASN A 3 29.58 9.14 7.12
N ASP A 4 30.15 9.39 8.30
CA ASP A 4 29.41 9.98 9.41
C ASP A 4 28.80 11.34 9.03
N GLY A 5 27.49 11.49 9.25
CA GLY A 5 26.73 12.70 8.91
C GLY A 5 26.13 12.71 7.50
N GLU A 6 26.38 11.71 6.65
CA GLU A 6 25.72 11.61 5.35
C GLU A 6 24.23 11.29 5.49
N ARG A 7 23.39 12.07 4.78
CA ARG A 7 21.95 11.80 4.70
C ARG A 7 21.71 10.67 3.69
N ILE A 8 21.30 9.51 4.19
CA ILE A 8 21.09 8.31 3.36
C ILE A 8 19.62 7.88 3.24
N ALA A 9 18.73 8.57 3.95
CA ALA A 9 17.29 8.33 3.93
C ALA A 9 16.55 9.55 4.47
N GLN A 10 15.22 9.50 4.40
CA GLN A 10 14.33 10.56 4.91
C GLN A 10 13.08 9.93 5.52
N MET A 11 12.60 10.51 6.63
CA MET A 11 11.41 10.06 7.33
C MET A 11 10.17 10.72 6.71
N VAL A 12 9.13 9.92 6.49
CA VAL A 12 7.78 10.40 6.15
C VAL A 12 6.83 9.99 7.26
N ILE A 13 6.16 10.97 7.86
CA ILE A 13 5.09 10.73 8.84
C ILE A 13 3.75 10.90 8.12
N ALA A 14 2.99 9.82 8.03
CA ALA A 14 1.67 9.80 7.40
C ALA A 14 0.61 9.28 8.36
N ARG A 15 -0.63 9.75 8.19
CA ARG A 15 -1.80 9.20 8.88
C ARG A 15 -2.00 7.76 8.43
N HIS A 16 -2.30 6.89 9.38
CA HIS A 16 -2.78 5.55 9.13
C HIS A 16 -4.02 5.30 9.99
N GLU A 17 -4.93 4.49 9.49
CA GLU A 17 -6.13 4.08 10.20
C GLU A 17 -5.93 2.68 10.79
N ARG A 18 -6.66 2.39 11.86
CA ARG A 18 -6.82 1.03 12.39
C ARG A 18 -8.21 0.54 12.03
N VAL A 19 -8.28 -0.71 11.59
CA VAL A 19 -9.54 -1.33 11.19
C VAL A 19 -9.82 -2.53 12.08
N ASP A 20 -11.08 -2.72 12.40
CA ASP A 20 -11.60 -3.97 12.93
C ASP A 20 -12.06 -4.82 11.75
N TRP A 21 -11.57 -6.05 11.69
CA TRP A 21 -11.89 -6.96 10.59
C TRP A 21 -13.30 -7.52 10.76
N GLN A 22 -14.07 -7.49 9.67
CA GLN A 22 -15.37 -8.14 9.57
C GLN A 22 -15.27 -9.32 8.62
N GLU A 23 -15.38 -10.53 9.14
CA GLU A 23 -15.38 -11.75 8.34
C GLU A 23 -16.69 -11.90 7.56
N VAL A 24 -16.59 -12.27 6.29
CA VAL A 24 -17.71 -12.49 5.36
C VAL A 24 -17.36 -13.63 4.40
N ASP A 25 -18.37 -14.36 3.92
CA ASP A 25 -18.17 -15.47 2.97
C ASP A 25 -17.72 -15.00 1.58
N SER A 26 -18.14 -13.80 1.17
CA SER A 26 -17.78 -13.19 -0.12
C SER A 26 -17.80 -11.66 -0.07
N LEU A 27 -17.02 -11.04 -0.95
CA LEU A 27 -16.99 -9.59 -1.16
C LEU A 27 -17.85 -9.19 -2.38
N ASP A 28 -18.34 -7.97 -2.38
CA ASP A 28 -19.02 -7.38 -3.54
C ASP A 28 -18.10 -7.28 -4.76
N GLN A 29 -18.69 -7.41 -5.95
CA GLN A 29 -17.96 -7.22 -7.19
C GLN A 29 -17.76 -5.73 -7.50
N THR A 30 -16.61 -5.40 -8.09
CA THR A 30 -16.30 -4.07 -8.61
C THR A 30 -15.82 -4.18 -10.05
N GLU A 31 -15.87 -3.10 -10.82
CA GLU A 31 -15.37 -3.08 -12.20
C GLU A 31 -13.90 -3.51 -12.31
N ARG A 32 -13.09 -3.21 -11.29
CA ARG A 32 -11.68 -3.59 -11.23
C ARG A 32 -11.48 -5.08 -10.96
N GLY A 33 -12.39 -5.71 -10.22
CA GLY A 33 -12.31 -7.11 -9.81
C GLY A 33 -10.94 -7.49 -9.24
N ALA A 34 -10.40 -8.62 -9.69
CA ALA A 34 -9.08 -9.13 -9.30
C ALA A 34 -7.89 -8.49 -10.04
N GLY A 35 -8.09 -7.39 -10.78
CA GLY A 35 -7.03 -6.71 -11.52
C GLY A 35 -5.85 -6.30 -10.62
N GLY A 36 -4.63 -6.40 -11.13
CA GLY A 36 -3.39 -6.05 -10.42
C GLY A 36 -2.20 -6.12 -11.39
N PHE A 37 -0.98 -5.87 -10.92
CA PHE A 37 0.25 -6.07 -11.72
C PHE A 37 0.25 -5.38 -13.10
N GLY A 38 -0.15 -4.12 -13.15
CA GLY A 38 -0.24 -3.39 -14.41
C GLY A 38 -1.43 -3.81 -15.29
N SER A 39 -2.52 -4.32 -14.69
CA SER A 39 -3.74 -4.76 -15.39
C SER A 39 -4.41 -3.68 -16.25
N THR A 40 -4.08 -2.41 -16.05
CA THR A 40 -4.57 -1.29 -16.87
C THR A 40 -3.73 -1.05 -18.11
N GLY A 41 -2.60 -1.75 -18.26
CA GLY A 41 -1.61 -1.50 -19.31
C GLY A 41 -0.94 -0.13 -19.21
N VAL A 42 -0.20 0.20 -20.28
CA VAL A 42 0.27 1.54 -20.68
C VAL A 42 -0.30 1.82 -22.05
#